data_AF-A0A534LBU1-F1
#
_entry.id   AF-A0A534LBU1-F1
#
_cell.length_a   1.000
_cell.length_b   1.000
_cell.length_c   1.000
_cell.angle_alpha   90.00
_cell.angle_beta   90.00
_cell.angle_gamma   90.00
#
_symmetry.space_group_name_H-M   'P 1'
#
loop_
_entity.id
_entity.type
_entity.pdbx_description
1 polymer ?
#
loop_
_entity_poly.entity_id
_entity_poly.type
_entity_poly.pdbx_seq_one_letter_code
_entity_poly.pdbx_strand_id
1 'polypeptide(L)'
;MADDSGSAEVEESAETAPPARPPTPFSRPSLTRFLMIFLFLLALYAIIDPAVGTGFASFANLALFPMFGFGGTLPVLTILLAGLLTTTIGSIIRDHYTNWVKMARTQKVMSAWRKEQMEAMRKGQQTRLAQLKEAQQGFMKDSMEVQTAPMKSMAWTMFMFIVIFTWLRLFVDVVLQGLGNQWIAVPWSTHVFVNAVYVFPSWVLLYSLLALPFGQIVVRVLKYFRFRRRLQAMGVPLRAGPDETA
;
A
#
# COMPACT_ATOMS: atom_id res chain seq x y z
N MET A 1 53.08 60.15 24.23
CA MET A 1 53.29 58.97 25.09
C MET A 1 51.93 58.68 25.72
N ALA A 2 51.27 57.59 25.27
CA ALA A 2 50.02 56.96 25.72
C ALA A 2 48.74 57.85 25.80
N ASP A 3 47.79 57.73 24.87
CA ASP A 3 46.67 56.76 24.82
C ASP A 3 45.81 56.71 26.10
N ASP A 4 44.57 57.22 26.03
CA ASP A 4 43.36 56.41 26.27
C ASP A 4 42.11 57.19 25.82
N SER A 5 41.54 56.76 24.70
CA SER A 5 40.27 57.24 24.18
C SER A 5 39.15 56.40 24.79
N GLY A 6 38.46 56.96 25.79
CA GLY A 6 37.19 56.44 26.32
C GLY A 6 36.12 56.48 25.23
N SER A 7 36.14 55.45 24.39
CA SER A 7 35.19 55.21 23.32
C SER A 7 33.92 54.63 23.91
N ALA A 8 32.80 55.18 23.49
CA ALA A 8 31.45 54.78 23.82
C ALA A 8 31.27 53.26 23.78
N GLU A 9 31.07 52.64 24.95
CA GLU A 9 30.47 51.32 25.04
C GLU A 9 29.00 51.45 24.64
N VAL A 10 28.75 51.20 23.37
CA VAL A 10 27.44 50.85 22.83
C VAL A 10 26.97 49.63 23.62
N GLU A 11 25.94 49.80 24.45
CA GLU A 11 25.18 48.69 25.02
C GLU A 11 24.64 47.85 23.85
N GLU A 12 25.39 46.80 23.54
CA GLU A 12 25.04 45.76 22.60
C GLU A 12 23.71 45.16 23.09
N SER A 13 22.65 45.52 22.38
CA SER A 13 21.32 44.97 22.57
C SER A 13 21.43 43.46 22.43
N ALA A 14 21.45 42.76 23.57
CA ALA A 14 21.45 41.31 23.63
C ALA A 14 20.19 40.81 22.91
N GLU A 15 20.38 40.49 21.63
CA GLU A 15 19.40 39.90 20.74
C GLU A 15 18.91 38.62 21.40
N THR A 16 17.67 38.70 21.90
CA THR A 16 17.02 37.59 22.59
C THR A 16 16.85 36.48 21.58
N ALA A 17 17.72 35.47 21.67
CA ALA A 17 17.68 34.29 20.81
C ALA A 17 16.23 33.76 20.77
N PRO A 18 15.66 33.50 19.57
CA PRO A 18 14.28 33.07 19.45
C PRO A 18 14.09 31.77 20.26
N PRO A 19 12.97 31.61 20.98
CA PRO A 19 12.74 30.45 21.83
C PRO A 19 12.90 29.19 21.00
N ALA A 20 13.81 28.31 21.43
CA ALA A 20 14.08 27.04 20.80
C ALA A 20 12.75 26.32 20.57
N ARG A 21 12.34 26.20 19.29
CA ARG A 21 11.11 25.51 18.93
C ARG A 21 11.21 24.09 19.50
N PRO A 22 10.21 23.62 20.26
CA PRO A 22 10.24 22.25 20.75
C PRO A 22 10.37 21.32 19.55
N PRO A 23 11.20 20.26 19.63
CA PRO A 23 11.40 19.34 18.52
C PRO A 23 10.04 18.83 18.09
N THR A 24 9.65 19.15 16.86
CA THR A 24 8.37 18.67 16.33
C THR A 24 8.41 17.15 16.40
N PRO A 25 7.45 16.49 17.10
CA PRO A 25 7.47 15.04 17.20
C PRO A 25 7.46 14.49 15.78
N PHE A 26 8.42 13.62 15.45
CA PHE A 26 8.46 12.91 14.18
C PHE A 26 7.07 12.37 13.89
N SER A 27 6.36 13.04 12.98
CA SER A 27 4.98 12.71 12.74
C SER A 27 4.98 11.31 12.10
N ARG A 28 4.31 10.33 12.71
CA ARG A 28 4.17 8.96 12.15
C ARG A 28 3.81 8.91 10.64
N PRO A 29 3.10 9.91 10.05
CA PRO A 29 2.92 10.03 8.61
C PRO A 29 4.21 10.22 7.79
N SER A 30 5.25 10.90 8.31
CA SER A 30 6.48 11.16 7.56
C SER A 30 7.32 9.91 7.34
N LEU A 31 7.44 9.04 8.36
CA LEU A 31 8.14 7.76 8.23
C LEU A 31 7.50 6.83 7.20
N THR A 32 6.16 6.76 7.19
CA THR A 32 5.43 5.91 6.25
C THR A 32 5.60 6.40 4.80
N ARG A 33 5.58 7.73 4.59
CA ARG A 33 5.83 8.32 3.27
C ARG A 33 7.27 8.09 2.81
N PHE A 34 8.24 8.28 3.70
CA PHE A 34 9.64 7.98 3.44
C PHE A 34 9.82 6.51 3.03
N LEU A 35 9.25 5.58 3.80
CA LEU A 35 9.32 4.15 3.50
C LEU A 35 8.71 3.83 2.12
N MET A 36 7.58 4.45 1.78
CA MET A 36 6.92 4.25 0.48
C MET A 36 7.76 4.75 -0.69
N ILE A 37 8.35 5.95 -0.56
CA ILE A 37 9.27 6.51 -1.55
C ILE A 37 10.51 5.63 -1.67
N PHE A 38 11.08 5.22 -0.53
CA PHE A 38 12.24 4.34 -0.50
C PHE A 38 11.95 3.00 -1.19
N LEU A 39 10.82 2.36 -0.90
CA LEU A 39 10.41 1.11 -1.55
C LEU A 39 10.15 1.29 -3.04
N PHE A 40 9.59 2.43 -3.45
CA PHE A 40 9.40 2.74 -4.87
C PHE A 40 10.74 2.91 -5.59
N LEU A 41 11.68 3.66 -5.01
CA LEU A 41 13.03 3.81 -5.54
C LEU A 41 13.78 2.47 -5.55
N LEU A 42 13.62 1.64 -4.52
CA LEU A 42 14.17 0.29 -4.46
C LEU A 42 13.59 -0.59 -5.56
N ALA A 43 12.29 -0.48 -5.87
CA ALA A 43 11.66 -1.21 -6.97
C ALA A 43 12.28 -0.82 -8.32
N LEU A 44 12.46 0.48 -8.57
CA LEU A 44 13.11 0.97 -9.78
C LEU A 44 14.57 0.51 -9.85
N TYR A 45 15.30 0.61 -8.74
CA TYR A 45 16.69 0.19 -8.66
C TYR A 45 16.84 -1.32 -8.88
N ALA A 46 15.94 -2.15 -8.33
CA ALA A 46 15.93 -3.60 -8.55
C ALA A 46 15.61 -4.02 -10.00
N ILE A 47 14.96 -3.15 -10.77
CA ILE A 47 14.70 -3.39 -12.21
C ILE A 47 15.91 -2.99 -13.06
N ILE A 48 16.61 -1.91 -12.68
CA ILE A 48 17.76 -1.36 -13.41
C ILE A 48 19.03 -2.16 -13.12
N ASP A 49 19.30 -2.47 -11.85
CA ASP A 49 20.48 -3.20 -11.40
C ASP A 49 20.18 -4.70 -11.23
N PRO A 50 20.77 -5.56 -12.08
CA PRO A 50 20.56 -7.00 -11.99
C PRO A 50 21.02 -7.62 -10.66
N ALA A 51 22.02 -7.05 -9.97
CA ALA A 51 22.54 -7.61 -8.73
C ALA A 51 21.51 -7.53 -7.59
N VAL A 52 20.80 -6.41 -7.51
CA VAL A 52 19.77 -6.19 -6.49
C VAL A 52 18.56 -7.09 -6.76
N GLY A 53 18.12 -7.14 -8.01
CA GLY A 53 17.03 -8.01 -8.44
C GLY A 53 17.33 -9.50 -8.17
N THR A 54 18.54 -9.96 -8.49
CA THR A 54 18.96 -11.35 -8.25
C THR A 54 19.09 -11.68 -6.77
N GLY A 55 19.46 -10.72 -5.92
CA GLY A 55 19.45 -10.89 -4.46
C GLY A 55 18.05 -11.23 -3.92
N PHE A 56 17.04 -10.42 -4.25
CA PHE A 56 15.65 -10.70 -3.84
C PHE A 56 15.10 -11.96 -4.52
N ALA A 57 15.40 -12.14 -5.80
CA ALA A 57 14.92 -13.27 -6.58
C ALA A 57 15.48 -14.60 -6.07
N SER A 58 16.76 -14.67 -5.71
CA SER A 58 17.39 -15.90 -5.19
C SER A 58 16.79 -16.31 -3.85
N PHE A 59 16.55 -15.35 -2.95
CA PHE A 59 15.85 -15.61 -1.69
C PHE A 59 14.44 -16.15 -1.94
N ALA A 60 13.69 -15.51 -2.82
CA ALA A 60 12.35 -15.95 -3.19
C ALA A 60 12.37 -17.32 -3.89
N ASN A 61 13.40 -17.61 -4.70
CA ASN A 61 13.54 -18.84 -5.46
C ASN A 61 13.57 -20.07 -4.55
N LEU A 62 14.20 -19.98 -3.37
CA LEU A 62 14.26 -21.07 -2.40
C LEU A 62 12.87 -21.56 -1.97
N ALA A 63 11.89 -20.66 -1.89
CA ALA A 63 10.52 -21.00 -1.48
C ALA A 63 9.57 -21.18 -2.67
N LEU A 64 9.66 -20.32 -3.68
CA LEU A 64 8.69 -20.25 -4.78
C LEU A 64 8.96 -21.26 -5.89
N PHE A 65 10.22 -21.57 -6.18
CA PHE A 65 10.57 -22.56 -7.20
C PHE A 65 10.03 -23.97 -6.88
N PRO A 66 10.22 -24.54 -5.67
CA PRO A 66 9.64 -25.85 -5.36
C PRO A 66 8.11 -25.83 -5.31
N MET A 67 7.50 -24.70 -4.97
CA MET A 67 6.05 -24.58 -4.79
C MET A 67 5.30 -24.35 -6.11
N PHE A 68 5.83 -23.50 -6.99
CA PHE A 68 5.14 -23.00 -8.19
C PHE A 68 6.01 -23.03 -9.45
N GLY A 69 7.27 -23.43 -9.36
CA GLY A 69 8.19 -23.44 -10.50
C GLY A 69 7.88 -24.52 -11.54
N PHE A 70 7.20 -25.62 -11.17
CA PHE A 70 6.87 -26.76 -12.05
C PHE A 70 8.06 -27.25 -12.91
N GLY A 71 9.29 -27.14 -12.39
CA GLY A 71 10.51 -27.45 -13.14
C GLY A 71 10.70 -26.60 -14.41
N GLY A 72 10.00 -25.47 -14.56
CA GLY A 72 10.05 -24.58 -15.73
C GLY A 72 9.23 -25.04 -16.94
N THR A 73 8.45 -26.11 -16.81
CA THR A 73 7.67 -26.69 -17.92
C THR A 73 6.38 -25.93 -18.23
N LEU A 74 5.73 -25.37 -17.21
CA LEU A 74 4.41 -24.71 -17.30
C LEU A 74 4.49 -23.21 -16.94
N PRO A 75 5.11 -22.38 -17.80
CA PRO A 75 5.37 -20.98 -17.46
C PRO A 75 4.10 -20.16 -17.26
N VAL A 76 3.05 -20.42 -18.05
CA VAL A 76 1.75 -19.74 -17.92
C VAL A 76 1.11 -20.03 -16.56
N LEU A 77 1.18 -21.28 -16.09
CA LEU A 77 0.63 -21.68 -14.80
C LEU A 77 1.44 -21.09 -13.64
N THR A 78 2.77 -21.11 -13.72
CA THR A 78 3.64 -20.47 -12.73
C THR A 78 3.33 -18.98 -12.59
N ILE A 79 3.18 -18.27 -13.70
CA ILE A 79 2.83 -16.83 -13.72
C ILE A 79 1.44 -16.58 -13.12
N LEU A 80 0.45 -17.43 -13.45
CA LEU A 80 -0.89 -17.35 -12.87
C LEU A 80 -0.86 -17.53 -11.36
N LEU A 81 -0.18 -18.58 -10.86
CA LEU A 81 -0.09 -18.86 -9.44
C LEU A 81 0.67 -17.76 -8.70
N ALA A 82 1.71 -17.18 -9.29
CA ALA A 82 2.40 -16.02 -8.73
C ALA A 82 1.46 -14.82 -8.58
N GLY A 83 0.63 -14.52 -9.59
CA GLY A 83 -0.38 -13.44 -9.54
C GLY A 83 -1.50 -13.69 -8.53
N LEU A 84 -1.94 -14.94 -8.41
CA LEU A 84 -2.91 -15.37 -7.39
C LEU A 84 -2.31 -15.22 -5.99
N LEU A 85 -1.07 -15.64 -5.81
CA LEU A 85 -0.35 -15.56 -4.54
C LEU A 85 -0.17 -14.10 -4.10
N THR A 86 0.33 -13.23 -4.98
CA THR A 86 0.51 -11.80 -4.68
C THR A 86 -0.81 -11.15 -4.29
N THR A 87 -1.89 -11.44 -5.02
CA THR A 87 -3.20 -10.87 -4.71
C THR A 87 -3.76 -11.40 -3.39
N THR A 88 -3.59 -12.70 -3.12
CA THR A 88 -4.08 -13.35 -1.90
C THR A 88 -3.36 -12.77 -0.68
N ILE A 89 -2.03 -12.81 -0.68
CA ILE A 89 -1.21 -12.29 0.43
C ILE A 89 -1.44 -10.78 0.57
N GLY A 90 -1.48 -10.04 -0.53
CA GLY A 90 -1.75 -8.60 -0.49
C GLY A 90 -3.10 -8.25 0.11
N SER A 91 -4.14 -9.05 -0.19
CA SER A 91 -5.46 -8.89 0.42
C SER A 91 -5.44 -9.21 1.92
N ILE A 92 -4.67 -10.20 2.37
CA ILE A 92 -4.54 -10.57 3.79
C ILE A 92 -3.81 -9.46 4.55
N ILE A 93 -2.68 -8.99 4.03
CA ILE A 93 -1.91 -7.88 4.61
C ILE A 93 -2.79 -6.64 4.73
N ARG A 94 -3.51 -6.26 3.67
CA ARG A 94 -4.41 -5.11 3.69
C ARG A 94 -5.48 -5.22 4.76
N ASP A 95 -6.05 -6.40 4.89
CA ASP A 95 -7.07 -6.62 5.90
C ASP A 95 -6.53 -6.52 7.32
N HIS A 96 -5.34 -7.08 7.57
CA HIS A 96 -4.69 -7.03 8.87
C HIS A 96 -4.43 -5.58 9.32
N TYR A 97 -3.97 -4.71 8.42
CA TYR A 97 -3.66 -3.32 8.75
C TYR A 97 -4.86 -2.37 8.67
N THR A 98 -5.94 -2.71 7.97
CA THR A 98 -7.08 -1.80 7.74
C THR A 98 -8.26 -2.13 8.64
N ASN A 99 -8.56 -1.26 9.62
CA ASN A 99 -9.80 -1.36 10.38
C ASN A 99 -10.97 -0.71 9.63
N TRP A 100 -11.71 -1.54 8.88
CA TRP A 100 -12.88 -1.11 8.08
C TRP A 100 -14.01 -0.51 8.92
N VAL A 101 -14.20 -0.95 10.17
CA VAL A 101 -15.25 -0.44 11.06
C VAL A 101 -14.89 0.96 11.56
N LYS A 102 -13.64 1.16 11.98
CA LYS A 102 -13.13 2.49 12.38
C LYS A 102 -13.22 3.45 11.20
N MET A 103 -12.80 3.02 10.00
CA MET A 103 -12.91 3.83 8.79
C MET A 103 -14.36 4.25 8.50
N ALA A 104 -15.33 3.33 8.55
CA ALA A 104 -16.74 3.65 8.33
C ALA A 104 -17.31 4.60 9.40
N ARG A 105 -16.96 4.40 10.68
CA ARG A 105 -17.37 5.29 11.78
C ARG A 105 -16.80 6.69 11.58
N THR A 106 -15.50 6.82 11.34
CA THR A 106 -14.82 8.10 11.12
C THR A 106 -15.40 8.83 9.90
N GLN A 107 -15.72 8.12 8.82
CA GLN A 107 -16.38 8.72 7.66
C GLN A 107 -17.78 9.29 7.99
N LYS A 108 -18.58 8.57 8.80
CA LYS A 108 -19.89 9.07 9.26
C LYS A 108 -19.74 10.30 10.15
N VAL A 109 -18.83 10.28 11.13
CA VAL A 109 -18.54 11.41 12.02
C VAL A 109 -18.08 12.63 11.22
N MET A 110 -17.13 12.46 10.28
CA MET A 110 -16.67 13.53 9.41
C MET A 110 -17.79 14.08 8.52
N SER A 111 -18.72 13.24 8.05
CA SER A 111 -19.86 13.67 7.26
C SER A 111 -20.84 14.51 8.09
N ALA A 112 -21.17 14.08 9.32
CA ALA A 112 -22.03 14.83 10.23
C ALA A 112 -21.40 16.17 10.62
N TRP A 113 -20.12 16.17 11.01
CA TRP A 113 -19.39 17.37 11.37
C TRP A 113 -19.33 18.40 10.23
N ARG A 114 -19.07 17.97 8.98
CA ARG A 114 -19.07 18.87 7.82
C ARG A 114 -20.45 19.52 7.60
N LYS A 115 -21.54 18.78 7.82
CA LYS A 115 -22.91 19.33 7.71
C LYS A 115 -23.16 20.37 8.79
N GLU A 116 -22.87 20.05 10.05
CA GLU A 116 -23.04 20.98 11.17
C GLU A 116 -22.17 22.23 11.03
N GLN A 117 -20.92 22.09 10.55
CA GLN A 117 -20.05 23.21 10.26
C GLN A 117 -20.65 24.14 9.20
N MET A 118 -21.14 23.59 8.08
CA MET A 118 -21.78 24.40 7.03
C MET A 118 -23.04 25.11 7.56
N GLU A 119 -23.85 24.44 8.38
CA GLU A 119 -25.03 25.05 8.99
C GLU A 119 -24.67 26.17 9.98
N ALA A 120 -23.65 25.96 10.82
CA ALA A 120 -23.19 26.95 11.78
C ALA A 120 -22.57 28.18 11.08
N MET A 121 -21.84 27.96 9.98
CA MET A 121 -21.34 29.03 9.10
C MET A 121 -22.51 29.82 8.49
N ARG A 122 -23.52 29.13 7.95
CA ARG A 122 -24.69 29.79 7.34
C ARG A 122 -25.50 30.60 8.35
N LYS A 123 -25.58 30.13 9.60
CA LYS A 123 -26.30 30.78 10.70
C LYS A 123 -25.47 31.84 11.43
N GLY A 124 -24.20 32.05 11.07
CA GLY A 124 -23.31 33.04 11.71
C GLY A 124 -22.96 32.76 13.18
N GLN A 125 -23.06 31.49 13.62
CA GLN A 125 -22.90 31.14 15.04
C GLN A 125 -21.44 30.92 15.42
N GLN A 126 -20.73 32.00 15.75
CA GLN A 126 -19.29 31.96 16.07
C GLN A 126 -18.94 31.03 17.25
N THR A 127 -19.78 30.98 18.29
CA THR A 127 -19.57 30.09 19.44
C THR A 127 -19.67 28.61 19.05
N ARG A 128 -20.64 28.25 18.19
CA ARG A 128 -20.78 26.87 17.70
C ARG A 128 -19.65 26.49 16.76
N LEU A 129 -19.16 27.43 15.95
CA LEU A 129 -17.98 27.21 15.11
C LEU A 129 -16.73 26.95 15.94
N ALA A 130 -16.55 27.66 17.05
CA ALA A 130 -15.46 27.41 17.99
C ALA A 130 -15.54 26.00 18.60
N GLN A 131 -16.73 25.60 19.07
CA GLN A 131 -16.97 24.24 19.59
C GLN A 131 -16.73 23.16 18.53
N LEU A 132 -17.15 23.38 17.28
CA LEU A 132 -16.92 22.45 16.18
C LEU A 132 -15.44 22.33 15.80
N LYS A 133 -14.66 23.41 15.90
CA LYS A 133 -13.20 23.36 15.72
C LYS A 133 -12.52 22.56 16.83
N GLU A 134 -12.97 22.70 18.07
CA GLU A 134 -12.46 21.90 19.18
C GLU A 134 -12.79 20.41 19.00
N ALA A 135 -14.03 20.09 18.61
CA ALA A 135 -14.44 18.74 18.26
C ALA A 135 -13.59 18.16 17.11
N GLN A 136 -13.23 18.99 16.11
CA GLN A 136 -12.35 18.61 15.03
C GLN A 136 -10.99 18.12 15.51
N GLN A 137 -10.41 18.80 16.50
CA GLN A 137 -9.14 18.38 17.10
C GLN A 137 -9.28 17.01 17.78
N GLY A 138 -10.43 16.73 18.41
CA GLY A 138 -10.75 15.46 19.05
C GLY A 138 -10.70 14.25 18.09
N PHE A 139 -11.25 14.38 16.88
CA PHE A 139 -11.23 13.28 15.88
C PHE A 139 -10.12 13.41 14.83
N MET A 140 -9.24 14.43 14.91
CA MET A 140 -8.12 14.60 13.98
C MET A 140 -7.18 13.39 14.02
N LYS A 141 -6.88 12.87 15.22
CA LYS A 141 -6.02 11.69 15.41
C LYS A 141 -6.64 10.45 14.74
N ASP A 142 -7.95 10.24 14.92
CA ASP A 142 -8.67 9.14 14.28
C ASP A 142 -8.66 9.25 12.75
N SER A 143 -8.84 10.47 12.23
CA SER A 143 -8.74 10.74 10.79
C SER A 143 -7.33 10.44 10.25
N MET A 144 -6.28 10.83 10.97
CA MET A 144 -4.90 10.52 10.60
C MET A 144 -4.60 9.02 10.65
N GLU A 145 -5.10 8.31 11.65
CA GLU A 145 -4.90 6.86 11.77
C GLU A 145 -5.60 6.11 10.64
N VAL A 146 -6.86 6.45 10.35
CA VAL A 146 -7.63 5.85 9.24
C VAL A 146 -6.96 6.12 7.89
N GLN A 147 -6.29 7.25 7.72
CA GLN A 147 -5.54 7.57 6.49
C GLN A 147 -4.21 6.82 6.40
N THR A 148 -3.49 6.66 7.52
CA THR A 148 -2.15 6.04 7.54
C THR A 148 -2.18 4.52 7.59
N ALA A 149 -3.24 3.92 8.13
CA ALA A 149 -3.39 2.46 8.23
C ALA A 149 -3.28 1.75 6.87
N PRO A 150 -4.00 2.17 5.79
CA PRO A 150 -3.83 1.60 4.46
C PRO A 150 -2.43 1.81 3.86
N MET A 151 -1.77 2.93 4.18
CA MET A 151 -0.42 3.22 3.64
C MET A 151 0.61 2.21 4.12
N LYS A 152 0.52 1.77 5.39
CA LYS A 152 1.40 0.71 5.92
C LYS A 152 1.21 -0.60 5.18
N SER A 153 -0.05 -0.97 4.91
CA SER A 153 -0.33 -2.13 4.06
C SER A 153 0.28 -1.97 2.67
N MET A 154 0.17 -0.78 2.08
CA MET A 154 0.65 -0.56 0.72
C MET A 154 2.17 -0.72 0.62
N ALA A 155 2.92 -0.26 1.62
CA ALA A 155 4.36 -0.47 1.72
C ALA A 155 4.70 -1.97 1.73
N TRP A 156 4.03 -2.75 2.58
CA TRP A 156 4.22 -4.20 2.62
C TRP A 156 3.84 -4.90 1.32
N THR A 157 2.74 -4.48 0.68
CA THR A 157 2.36 -5.05 -0.62
C THR A 157 3.36 -4.69 -1.72
N MET A 158 3.96 -3.50 -1.67
CA MET A 158 4.98 -3.06 -2.63
C MET A 158 6.26 -3.87 -2.45
N PHE A 159 6.72 -4.05 -1.20
CA PHE A 159 7.88 -4.88 -0.92
C PHE A 159 7.70 -6.32 -1.42
N MET A 160 6.56 -6.94 -1.10
CA MET A 160 6.20 -8.26 -1.60
C MET A 160 6.14 -8.28 -3.13
N PHE A 161 5.59 -7.24 -3.76
CA PHE A 161 5.56 -7.13 -5.22
C PHE A 161 6.97 -7.16 -5.79
N ILE A 162 7.92 -6.37 -5.26
CA ILE A 162 9.32 -6.37 -5.69
C ILE A 162 9.92 -7.78 -5.62
N VAL A 163 9.74 -8.48 -4.50
CA VAL A 163 10.29 -9.83 -4.29
C VAL A 163 9.73 -10.84 -5.31
N ILE A 164 8.40 -10.86 -5.50
CA ILE A 164 7.78 -11.78 -6.45
C ILE A 164 8.13 -11.42 -7.90
N PHE A 165 8.16 -10.13 -8.23
CA PHE A 165 8.37 -9.68 -9.61
C PHE A 165 9.82 -9.86 -10.06
N THR A 166 10.79 -9.60 -9.17
CA THR A 166 12.21 -9.91 -9.42
C THR A 166 12.44 -11.41 -9.54
N TRP A 167 11.77 -12.23 -8.73
CA TRP A 167 11.77 -13.68 -8.90
C TRP A 167 11.19 -14.13 -10.23
N LEU A 168 10.04 -13.55 -10.64
CA LEU A 168 9.40 -13.88 -11.90
C LEU A 168 10.31 -13.56 -13.09
N ARG A 169 11.03 -12.43 -13.00
CA ARG A 169 12.08 -12.09 -13.96
C ARG A 169 13.19 -13.15 -14.00
N LEU A 170 13.73 -13.58 -12.86
CA LEU A 170 14.75 -14.63 -12.80
C LEU A 170 14.24 -15.94 -13.40
N PHE A 171 13.00 -16.32 -13.08
CA PHE A 171 12.36 -17.50 -13.65
C PHE A 171 12.29 -17.42 -15.18
N VAL A 172 11.89 -16.27 -15.72
CA VAL A 172 11.80 -16.08 -17.18
C VAL A 172 13.17 -16.00 -17.86
N ASP A 173 14.10 -15.22 -17.31
CA ASP A 173 15.40 -14.94 -17.93
C ASP A 173 16.40 -16.09 -17.74
N VAL A 174 16.31 -16.86 -16.65
CA VAL A 174 17.28 -17.91 -16.32
C VAL A 174 16.68 -19.30 -16.50
N VAL A 175 15.54 -19.58 -15.85
CA VAL A 175 14.97 -20.93 -15.83
C VAL A 175 14.37 -21.30 -17.19
N LEU A 176 13.50 -20.45 -17.74
CA LEU A 176 12.88 -20.70 -19.05
C LEU A 176 13.92 -20.70 -20.17
N GLN A 177 14.90 -19.80 -20.11
CA GLN A 177 15.99 -19.76 -21.08
C GLN A 177 16.83 -21.04 -21.04
N GLY A 178 17.22 -21.51 -19.84
CA GLY A 178 18.01 -22.73 -19.68
C GLY A 178 17.30 -23.99 -20.18
N LEU A 179 15.97 -23.98 -20.22
CA LEU A 179 15.14 -25.10 -20.70
C LEU A 179 14.69 -24.95 -22.16
N GLY A 180 15.04 -23.83 -22.83
CA GLY A 180 14.56 -23.51 -24.17
C GLY A 180 13.05 -23.22 -24.25
N ASN A 181 12.37 -23.07 -23.12
CA ASN A 181 10.91 -22.90 -23.01
C ASN A 181 10.50 -21.42 -22.98
N GLN A 182 11.05 -20.62 -23.90
CA GLN A 182 10.79 -19.17 -23.97
C GLN A 182 9.62 -18.81 -24.89
N TRP A 183 8.87 -19.80 -25.36
CA TRP A 183 7.76 -19.63 -26.28
C TRP A 183 6.47 -20.10 -25.61
N ILE A 184 5.45 -19.24 -25.62
CA ILE A 184 4.14 -19.53 -25.04
C ILE A 184 3.05 -19.39 -26.10
N ALA A 185 2.00 -20.20 -25.94
CA ALA A 185 0.76 -20.07 -26.68
C ALA A 185 -0.25 -19.25 -25.88
N VAL A 186 -0.84 -18.25 -26.51
CA VAL A 186 -1.91 -17.40 -26.00
C VAL A 186 -3.12 -17.49 -26.96
N PRO A 187 -4.34 -17.13 -26.53
CA PRO A 187 -5.55 -17.30 -27.36
C PRO A 187 -5.50 -16.68 -28.76
N TRP A 188 -4.65 -15.67 -28.98
CA TRP A 188 -4.48 -14.96 -30.24
C TRP A 188 -3.17 -15.27 -30.99
N SER A 189 -2.27 -16.08 -30.42
CA SER A 189 -1.02 -16.50 -31.08
C SER A 189 -0.45 -17.76 -30.44
N THR A 190 -0.04 -18.73 -31.26
CA THR A 190 0.57 -19.96 -30.80
C THR A 190 2.06 -19.83 -30.48
N HIS A 191 2.70 -18.75 -30.90
CA HIS A 191 4.14 -18.51 -30.75
C HIS A 191 4.40 -17.07 -30.30
N VAL A 192 4.47 -16.86 -28.99
CA VAL A 192 4.87 -15.58 -28.40
C VAL A 192 6.15 -15.79 -27.60
N PHE A 193 7.17 -15.01 -27.93
CA PHE A 193 8.41 -15.00 -27.16
C PHE A 193 8.18 -14.28 -25.83
N VAL A 194 8.43 -14.97 -24.72
CA VAL A 194 8.13 -14.50 -23.36
C VAL A 194 8.87 -13.20 -23.02
N ASN A 195 10.04 -13.00 -23.61
CA ASN A 195 10.88 -11.81 -23.45
C ASN A 195 10.72 -10.77 -24.56
N ALA A 196 9.80 -10.97 -25.51
CA ALA A 196 9.51 -9.94 -26.51
C ALA A 196 8.97 -8.69 -25.83
N VAL A 197 9.55 -7.55 -26.19
CA VAL A 197 9.18 -6.23 -25.66
C VAL A 197 8.29 -5.55 -26.68
N TYR A 198 7.04 -5.30 -26.28
CA TYR A 198 6.14 -4.40 -26.99
C TYR A 198 6.13 -3.06 -26.25
N VAL A 199 5.06 -2.77 -25.51
CA VAL A 199 5.03 -1.67 -24.51
C VAL A 199 5.71 -2.14 -23.21
N PHE A 200 5.48 -3.40 -22.84
CA PHE A 200 6.13 -4.09 -21.73
C PHE A 200 6.57 -5.48 -22.20
N PRO A 201 7.47 -6.17 -21.47
CA PRO A 201 7.82 -7.56 -21.75
C PRO A 201 6.58 -8.46 -21.75
N SER A 202 6.54 -9.44 -22.63
CA SER A 202 5.37 -10.30 -22.82
C SER A 202 4.98 -11.07 -21.55
N TRP A 203 5.94 -11.48 -20.71
CA TRP A 203 5.66 -12.08 -19.41
C TRP A 203 4.96 -11.13 -18.42
N VAL A 204 5.28 -9.82 -18.47
CA VAL A 204 4.61 -8.80 -17.65
C VAL A 204 3.16 -8.61 -18.10
N LEU A 205 2.95 -8.59 -19.42
CA LEU A 205 1.61 -8.50 -20.00
C LEU A 205 0.78 -9.75 -19.66
N LEU A 206 1.38 -10.94 -19.77
CA LEU A 206 0.74 -12.18 -19.39
C LEU A 206 0.40 -12.20 -17.90
N TYR A 207 1.34 -11.82 -17.04
CA TYR A 207 1.11 -11.66 -15.60
C TYR A 207 -0.08 -10.73 -15.34
N SER A 208 -0.13 -9.57 -15.99
CA SER A 208 -1.19 -8.58 -15.80
C SER A 208 -2.56 -9.11 -16.25
N LEU A 209 -2.61 -9.75 -17.42
CA LEU A 209 -3.83 -10.32 -17.97
C LEU A 209 -4.40 -11.45 -17.10
N LEU A 210 -3.53 -12.22 -16.45
CA LEU A 210 -3.93 -13.29 -15.54
C LEU A 210 -4.24 -12.75 -14.13
N ALA A 211 -3.36 -11.95 -13.56
CA ALA A 211 -3.46 -11.49 -12.17
C ALA A 211 -4.66 -10.56 -11.95
N LEU A 212 -5.01 -9.69 -12.90
CA LEU A 212 -6.12 -8.72 -12.73
C LEU A 212 -7.48 -9.41 -12.57
N PRO A 213 -7.99 -10.22 -13.53
CA PRO A 213 -9.30 -10.86 -13.39
C PRO A 213 -9.31 -11.95 -12.32
N PHE A 214 -8.30 -12.82 -12.29
CA PHE A 214 -8.26 -13.90 -11.30
C PHE A 214 -8.04 -13.36 -9.88
N GLY A 215 -7.30 -12.27 -9.73
CA GLY A 215 -7.16 -11.57 -8.47
C GLY A 215 -8.50 -11.05 -7.93
N GLN A 216 -9.38 -10.53 -8.80
CA GLN A 216 -10.73 -10.13 -8.37
C GLN A 216 -11.56 -11.31 -7.87
N ILE A 217 -11.43 -12.47 -8.52
CA ILE A 217 -12.11 -13.70 -8.08
C ILE A 217 -11.64 -14.07 -6.67
N VAL A 218 -10.34 -14.12 -6.43
CA VAL A 218 -9.75 -14.39 -5.11
C VAL A 218 -10.30 -13.43 -4.04
N VAL A 219 -10.27 -12.13 -4.33
CA VAL A 219 -10.77 -11.12 -3.38
C VAL A 219 -12.24 -11.32 -3.05
N ARG A 220 -13.07 -11.65 -4.05
CA ARG A 220 -14.50 -11.93 -3.84
C ARG A 220 -14.72 -13.16 -2.99
N VAL A 221 -13.99 -14.24 -3.28
CA VAL A 221 -14.05 -15.49 -2.52
C VAL A 221 -13.64 -15.26 -1.06
N LEU A 222 -12.53 -14.56 -0.82
CA LEU A 222 -12.08 -14.21 0.53
C LEU A 222 -13.11 -13.37 1.29
N LYS A 223 -13.71 -12.38 0.63
CA LYS A 223 -14.79 -11.56 1.22
C LYS A 223 -16.01 -12.42 1.56
N TYR A 224 -16.41 -13.32 0.67
CA TYR A 224 -17.55 -14.22 0.90
C TYR A 224 -17.34 -15.09 2.14
N PHE A 225 -16.20 -15.79 2.24
CA PHE A 225 -15.89 -16.62 3.40
C PHE A 225 -15.84 -15.82 4.69
N ARG A 226 -15.22 -14.64 4.66
CA ARG A 226 -15.13 -13.77 5.84
C ARG A 226 -16.49 -13.25 6.29
N PHE A 227 -17.32 -12.82 5.35
CA PHE A 227 -18.67 -12.35 5.63
C PHE A 227 -19.51 -13.47 6.26
N ARG A 228 -19.45 -14.67 5.67
CA ARG A 228 -20.10 -15.86 6.20
C ARG A 228 -19.67 -16.17 7.63
N ARG A 229 -18.37 -16.16 7.91
CA ARG A 229 -17.82 -16.39 9.26
C ARG A 229 -18.28 -15.33 10.25
N ARG A 230 -18.38 -14.07 9.82
CA ARG A 230 -18.84 -12.95 10.66
C ARG A 230 -20.33 -13.07 10.98
N LEU A 231 -21.17 -13.46 10.01
CA LEU A 231 -22.59 -13.71 10.23
C LEU A 231 -22.82 -14.85 11.23
N GLN A 232 -22.09 -15.96 11.08
CA GLN A 232 -22.15 -17.09 11.99
C GLN A 232 -21.78 -16.68 13.43
N ALA A 233 -20.74 -15.86 13.59
CA ALA A 233 -20.35 -15.34 14.91
C ALA A 233 -21.41 -14.42 15.54
N MET A 234 -22.27 -13.79 14.74
CA MET A 234 -23.37 -12.92 15.20
C MET A 234 -24.70 -13.68 15.37
N GLY A 235 -24.74 -15.00 15.11
CA GLY A 235 -25.96 -15.80 15.20
C GLY A 235 -27.03 -15.46 14.15
N VAL A 236 -26.68 -14.71 13.11
CA VAL A 236 -27.62 -14.30 12.05
C VAL A 236 -27.71 -15.40 10.99
N PRO A 237 -28.93 -15.87 10.62
CA PRO A 237 -29.08 -16.91 9.60
C PRO A 237 -28.50 -16.46 8.24
N LEU A 238 -27.87 -17.40 7.53
CA LEU A 238 -27.20 -17.16 6.24
C LEU A 238 -28.17 -16.88 5.09
N ARG A 239 -29.46 -17.17 5.28
CA ARG A 239 -30.55 -16.79 4.39
C ARG A 239 -31.35 -15.72 5.12
N ALA A 240 -31.72 -14.66 4.40
CA ALA A 240 -32.83 -13.82 4.85
C ALA A 240 -34.02 -14.77 5.10
N GLY A 241 -34.59 -14.73 6.30
CA GLY A 241 -35.89 -15.36 6.52
C GLY A 241 -36.89 -14.75 5.53
N PRO A 242 -37.91 -15.50 5.09
CA PRO A 242 -39.00 -14.89 4.34
C PRO A 242 -39.48 -13.66 5.12
N ASP A 243 -39.58 -12.51 4.45
CA ASP A 243 -39.98 -11.26 5.08
C ASP A 243 -41.30 -11.48 5.84
N GLU A 244 -41.25 -11.51 7.17
CA GLU A 244 -42.41 -11.73 8.05
C GLU A 244 -43.29 -10.47 8.17
N THR A 245 -43.29 -9.63 7.14
CA THR A 245 -44.15 -8.45 7.03
C THR A 245 -44.83 -8.46 5.66
N ALA A 246 -45.87 -9.28 5.56
CA ALA A 246 -47.02 -9.07 4.70
C ALA A 246 -48.22 -8.71 5.58
#